data_AF-A0A511QFP6-F1
#
_entry.id   AF-A0A511QFP6-F1
#
_cell.length_a   1.000
_cell.length_b   1.000
_cell.length_c   1.000
_cell.angle_alpha   90.00
_cell.angle_beta   90.00
_cell.angle_gamma   90.00
#
_symmetry.space_group_name_H-M   'P 1'
#
loop_
_entity.id
_entity.type
_entity.pdbx_description
1 polymer ?
#
loop_
_entity_poly.entity_id
_entity_poly.type
_entity_poly.pdbx_seq_one_letter_code
_entity_poly.pdbx_strand_id
1 'polypeptide(L)' 'MELLKTWVNNYNAGAGILAFEEIHALLGCSKIFAEVYISELCRDGFIQLTGGGWAASAYTLTDKAKFYAIEQNWITE' A
#
# COMPACT_ATOMS: atom_id res chain seq x y z
N MET A 1 3.91 8.76 -8.05
CA MET A 1 3.26 7.99 -6.97
C MET A 1 3.56 6.50 -7.17
N GLU A 2 4.85 6.15 -7.24
CA GLU A 2 5.28 4.82 -7.69
C GLU A 2 4.98 3.72 -6.66
N LEU A 3 5.00 4.02 -5.36
CA LEU A 3 4.71 3.00 -4.35
C LEU A 3 3.25 2.57 -4.36
N LEU A 4 2.30 3.51 -4.45
CA LEU A 4 0.88 3.16 -4.55
C LEU A 4 0.63 2.29 -5.79
N LYS A 5 1.30 2.61 -6.91
CA LYS A 5 1.25 1.79 -8.12
C LYS A 5 1.81 0.39 -7.90
N THR A 6 2.96 0.24 -7.23
CA THR A 6 3.52 -1.06 -6.85
C THR A 6 2.58 -1.86 -5.97
N TRP A 7 1.90 -1.22 -5.01
CA TRP A 7 0.91 -1.90 -4.17
C TRP A 7 -0.32 -2.34 -4.95
N VAL A 8 -0.83 -1.48 -5.82
CA VAL A 8 -1.95 -1.81 -6.71
C VAL A 8 -1.59 -3.01 -7.61
N ASN A 9 -0.36 -3.06 -8.12
CA ASN A 9 0.11 -4.20 -8.92
C ASN A 9 0.16 -5.49 -8.11
N ASN A 10 0.66 -5.45 -6.87
CA ASN A 10 0.68 -6.61 -5.97
C ASN A 10 -0.76 -7.07 -5.63
N TYR A 11 -1.64 -6.12 -5.36
CA TYR A 11 -3.06 -6.40 -5.14
C TYR A 11 -3.71 -7.06 -6.34
N ASN A 12 -3.44 -6.56 -7.55
CA ASN A 12 -3.93 -7.15 -8.79
C ASN A 12 -3.34 -8.54 -9.06
N ALA A 13 -2.15 -8.84 -8.55
CA ALA A 13 -1.54 -10.17 -8.57
C ALA A 13 -2.12 -11.14 -7.52
N GLY A 14 -3.07 -10.71 -6.68
CA GLY A 14 -3.77 -11.52 -5.70
C GLY A 14 -3.38 -11.27 -4.23
N ALA A 15 -2.46 -10.34 -3.95
CA ALA A 15 -2.08 -9.98 -2.58
C ALA A 15 -3.08 -8.99 -1.96
N GLY A 16 -4.05 -9.50 -1.21
CA GLY A 16 -5.08 -8.65 -0.58
C GLY A 16 -4.58 -7.78 0.59
N ILE A 17 -3.50 -8.20 1.27
CA ILE A 17 -2.96 -7.58 2.48
C ILE A 17 -1.43 -7.50 2.34
N LEU A 18 -0.81 -6.40 2.77
CA LEU A 18 0.63 -6.21 2.79
C LEU A 18 1.13 -5.88 4.20
N ALA A 19 2.13 -6.60 4.69
CA ALA A 19 2.81 -6.29 5.95
C ALA A 19 3.86 -5.17 5.76
N PHE A 20 4.15 -4.43 6.84
CA PHE A 20 5.19 -3.39 6.82
C PHE A 20 6.53 -3.89 6.27
N GLU A 21 6.94 -5.10 6.65
CA GLU A 21 8.20 -5.70 6.23
C GLU A 21 8.26 -5.95 4.72
N GLU A 22 7.15 -6.38 4.12
CA GLU A 22 7.04 -6.57 2.67
C GLU A 22 7.13 -5.22 1.95
N ILE A 23 6.48 -4.19 2.49
CA ILE A 23 6.51 -2.84 1.96
C ILE A 23 7.93 -2.27 2.02
N HIS A 24 8.59 -2.41 3.17
CA HIS A 24 9.95 -1.92 3.38
C HIS A 24 10.94 -2.63 2.47
N ALA A 25 10.80 -3.95 2.29
CA ALA A 25 11.61 -4.73 1.35
C ALA A 25 11.40 -4.29 -0.11
N LEU A 26 10.14 -4.05 -0.52
CA LEU A 26 9.79 -3.56 -1.86
C LEU A 26 10.34 -2.15 -2.13
N LEU A 27 10.36 -1.30 -1.11
CA LEU A 27 10.86 0.07 -1.22
C LEU A 27 12.38 0.14 -1.33
N GLY A 28 13.10 -0.83 -0.73
CA GLY A 28 14.56 -0.82 -0.66
C GLY A 28 15.13 0.45 0.01
N CYS A 29 14.31 1.18 0.78
CA CYS A 29 14.66 2.42 1.44
C CYS A 29 14.92 2.20 2.94
N SER A 30 15.18 3.27 3.69
CA SER A 30 15.29 3.14 5.15
C SER A 30 13.91 2.95 5.78
N LYS A 31 13.90 2.30 6.96
CA LYS A 31 12.67 2.06 7.73
C LYS A 31 11.87 3.35 7.98
N ILE A 32 12.55 4.45 8.31
CA ILE A 32 11.92 5.75 8.56
C ILE A 32 11.24 6.28 7.29
N PHE A 33 11.88 6.16 6.13
CA PHE A 33 11.25 6.59 4.86
C PHE A 33 10.01 5.77 4.54
N ALA A 34 10.06 4.44 4.77
CA ALA A 34 8.90 3.57 4.60
C ALA A 34 7.76 3.96 5.55
N GLU A 35 8.05 4.23 6.84
CA GLU A 35 7.06 4.65 7.84
C GLU A 35 6.40 5.98 7.47
N VAL A 36 7.19 6.98 7.07
CA VAL A 36 6.65 8.28 6.64
C VAL A 36 5.74 8.10 5.43
N TYR A 37 6.17 7.36 4.42
CA TYR A 37 5.38 7.17 3.21
C TYR A 37 4.06 6.43 3.47
N ILE A 38 4.09 5.36 4.28
CA ILE A 38 2.88 4.65 4.70
C ILE A 38 1.97 5.60 5.49
N SER A 39 2.53 6.43 6.38
CA SER A 39 1.77 7.44 7.11
C SER A 39 1.08 8.43 6.18
N GLU A 40 1.75 8.88 5.10
CA GLU A 40 1.13 9.76 4.10
C GLU A 40 0.01 9.05 3.33
N LEU A 41 0.21 7.82 2.85
CA LEU A 41 -0.85 7.06 2.18
C LEU A 41 -2.06 6.79 3.09
N CYS A 42 -1.82 6.50 4.37
CA CYS A 42 -2.86 6.35 5.39
C CYS A 42 -3.62 7.67 5.59
N ARG A 43 -2.90 8.77 5.79
CA ARG A 43 -3.46 10.11 5.99
C ARG A 43 -4.30 10.53 4.79
N ASP A 44 -3.84 10.21 3.59
CA ASP A 44 -4.53 10.54 2.34
C ASP A 44 -5.66 9.53 2.04
N GLY A 45 -5.85 8.51 2.86
CA GLY A 45 -6.94 7.53 2.76
C GLY A 45 -6.80 6.57 1.59
N PHE A 46 -5.60 6.39 1.04
CA PHE A 46 -5.35 5.39 0.00
C PHE A 46 -5.26 3.99 0.59
N ILE A 47 -4.75 3.87 1.81
CA ILE A 47 -4.54 2.59 2.50
C ILE A 47 -5.12 2.68 3.91
N GLN A 48 -5.46 1.53 4.48
CA GLN A 48 -5.90 1.44 5.86
C GLN A 48 -5.13 0.35 6.61
N LEU A 49 -4.91 0.57 7.90
CA LEU A 49 -4.39 -0.45 8.80
C LEU A 49 -5.50 -1.46 9.10
N THR A 50 -5.25 -2.73 8.78
CA THR A 50 -6.22 -3.84 8.89
C THR A 50 -5.85 -4.84 9.97
N GLY A 51 -4.80 -4.56 10.75
CA GLY A 51 -4.40 -5.33 11.94
C GLY A 51 -3.66 -4.44 12.94
N GLY A 52 -4.12 -4.44 14.19
CA GLY A 52 -3.53 -3.68 15.30
C GLY A 52 -3.53 -4.53 16.56
N GLY A 53 -2.45 -5.27 16.77
CA GLY A 53 -2.26 -6.20 17.90
C GLY A 53 -0.84 -6.77 17.89
N TRP A 54 -0.64 -7.95 18.48
CA TRP A 54 0.66 -8.63 18.59
C TRP A 54 1.22 -9.12 17.24
N ALA A 55 0.46 -8.96 16.17
CA ALA A 55 0.83 -9.30 14.80
C ALA A 55 1.33 -8.05 14.07
N ALA A 56 2.32 -8.23 13.19
CA ALA A 56 2.91 -7.18 12.36
C ALA A 56 1.85 -6.28 11.70
N SER A 57 2.13 -4.98 11.60
CA SER A 57 1.23 -4.00 10.99
C SER A 57 0.89 -4.40 9.56
N ALA A 58 -0.38 -4.65 9.31
CA ALA A 58 -0.88 -5.12 8.02
C ALA A 58 -1.80 -4.07 7.38
N TYR A 59 -1.61 -3.80 6.10
CA TYR A 59 -2.28 -2.73 5.36
C TYR A 59 -3.08 -3.29 4.19
N THR A 60 -4.22 -2.64 3.90
CA THR A 60 -5.09 -2.96 2.75
C THR A 60 -5.33 -1.71 1.92
N LEU A 61 -5.51 -1.89 0.60
CA LEU A 61 -5.94 -0.83 -0.30
C LEU A 61 -7.41 -0.51 -0.06
N THR A 62 -7.70 0.78 0.11
CA THR A 62 -9.08 1.27 0.14
C THR A 62 -9.67 1.32 -1.27
N ASP A 63 -10.98 1.52 -1.37
CA ASP A 63 -11.62 1.73 -2.66
C ASP A 63 -11.13 3.00 -3.36
N LYS A 64 -10.76 4.04 -2.59
CA LYS A 64 -10.14 5.25 -3.14
C LYS A 64 -8.87 4.93 -3.94
N ALA A 65 -8.01 4.05 -3.42
CA ALA A 65 -6.80 3.65 -4.14
C ALA A 65 -7.09 2.85 -5.40
N LYS A 66 -8.09 1.97 -5.37
CA LYS A 66 -8.49 1.17 -6.53
C LYS A 66 -9.06 2.07 -7.64
N PHE A 67 -9.95 2.99 -7.30
CA PHE A 67 -10.48 3.98 -8.24
C PHE A 67 -9.37 4.86 -8.82
N TYR A 68 -8.50 5.40 -7.96
CA TYR A 68 -7.39 6.21 -8.41
C TYR A 68 -6.48 5.47 -9.40
N ALA A 69 -6.20 4.19 -9.16
CA ALA A 69 -5.40 3.39 -10.08
C ALA A 69 -6.04 3.22 -11.46
N ILE A 70 -7.37 3.08 -11.51
CA ILE A 70 -8.14 3.02 -12.77
C ILE A 70 -8.05 4.37 -13.48
N GLU A 71 -8.29 5.48 -12.77
CA GLU A 71 -8.22 6.84 -13.34
C GLU A 71 -6.83 7.19 -13.90
N GLN A 72 -5.77 6.68 -13.25
CA GLN A 72 -4.40 6.87 -13.72
C GLN A 72 -3.96 5.86 -14.80
N ASN A 73 -4.86 5.00 -15.29
CA ASN A 73 -4.58 3.94 -16.26
C ASN A 73 -3.44 3.00 -15.81
N TRP A 74 -3.35 2.71 -14.50
CA TRP A 74 -2.37 1.74 -13.98
C TRP A 74 -2.86 0.30 -14.14
N ILE A 75 -4.18 0.12 -14.09
CA ILE A 75 -4.88 -1.14 -14.32
C ILE A 75 -5.89 -0.89 -15.44
N THR A 76 -6.03 -1.87 -16.33
CA THR A 76 -7.03 -1.90 -17.39
C THR A 76 -8.01 -3.05 -17.15
N GLU A 77 -9.19 -2.98 -17.76
CA GLU A 77 -10.17 -4.09 -17.76
C GLU A 77 -9.59 -5.42 -18.26
#